data_AF-A0A0D7B3W5-F1
#
_entry.id   AF-A0A0D7B3W5-F1
#
_cell.length_a   1.000
_cell.length_b   1.000
_cell.length_c   1.000
_cell.angle_alpha   90.00
_cell.angle_beta   90.00
_cell.angle_gamma   90.00
#
_symmetry.space_group_name_H-M   'P 1'
#
loop_
_entity.id
_entity.type
_entity.pdbx_description
1 polymer ?
#
loop_
_entity_poly.entity_id
_entity_poly.type
_entity_poly.pdbx_seq_one_letter_code
_entity_poly.pdbx_strand_id
1 'polypeptide(L)'
;MTPSDHPRHAHRLANLGLSLDTHFEHFGVIGELEEAILLERQALAMTPSDHPDHARRLAGLSGSLHSHFEHSGSIEVLEEAILLLRQALATTPSDHPDYAYRLASLGVSLHSHFEYSGSIEVLEEAILLLRQALAMTPSDQPDYAYRLASLGVLLHTHYKHSGIIGELDEAILLAHQALAMTRSDHPDHARRLSDLGLSLHTHFEHSGIIGELEEAILLKHQALTM
;
A
#
# COMPACT_ATOMS: atom_id res chain seq x y z
N MET A 1 -13.38 -39.27 -20.03
CA MET A 1 -12.80 -38.35 -19.02
C MET A 1 -11.95 -37.34 -19.77
N THR A 2 -12.54 -36.21 -20.15
CA THR A 2 -11.83 -35.15 -20.87
C THR A 2 -10.98 -34.36 -19.88
N PRO A 3 -9.69 -34.10 -20.15
CA PRO A 3 -8.87 -33.25 -19.31
C PRO A 3 -9.48 -31.84 -19.28
N SER A 4 -9.81 -31.36 -18.10
CA SER A 4 -10.25 -29.99 -17.88
C SER A 4 -9.09 -29.04 -18.22
N ASP A 5 -9.19 -28.43 -19.41
CA ASP A 5 -8.68 -27.12 -19.82
C ASP A 5 -7.98 -26.31 -18.70
N HIS A 6 -6.69 -26.63 -18.47
CA HIS A 6 -5.86 -26.20 -17.33
C HIS A 6 -5.68 -24.67 -17.20
N PRO A 7 -5.58 -23.87 -18.28
CA PRO A 7 -5.41 -22.41 -18.17
C PRO A 7 -6.73 -21.65 -17.96
N ARG A 8 -7.83 -22.10 -18.57
CA ARG A 8 -9.13 -21.43 -18.47
C ARG A 8 -9.75 -21.60 -17.09
N HIS A 9 -9.50 -22.73 -16.43
CA HIS A 9 -9.95 -22.94 -15.05
C HIS A 9 -9.22 -22.00 -14.08
N ALA A 10 -7.89 -21.92 -14.16
CA ALA A 10 -7.10 -20.98 -13.35
C ALA A 10 -7.53 -19.52 -13.56
N HIS A 11 -7.87 -19.13 -14.78
CA HIS A 11 -8.40 -17.79 -15.05
C HIS A 11 -9.75 -17.54 -14.35
N ARG A 12 -10.70 -18.47 -14.42
CA ARG A 12 -12.00 -18.34 -13.75
C ARG A 12 -11.88 -18.27 -12.23
N LEU A 13 -11.00 -19.08 -11.64
CA LEU A 13 -10.74 -19.07 -10.19
C LEU A 13 -10.20 -17.72 -9.74
N ALA A 14 -9.21 -17.17 -10.44
CA ALA A 14 -8.68 -15.84 -10.09
C ALA A 14 -9.69 -14.72 -10.30
N ASN A 15 -10.53 -14.78 -11.33
CA ASN A 15 -11.56 -13.75 -11.52
C ASN A 15 -12.63 -13.80 -10.41
N LEU A 16 -12.99 -15.00 -9.94
CA LEU A 16 -13.89 -15.14 -8.81
C LEU A 16 -13.24 -14.65 -7.50
N GLY A 17 -11.98 -15.01 -7.26
CA GLY A 17 -11.21 -14.51 -6.11
C GLY A 17 -11.17 -12.98 -6.08
N LEU A 18 -10.80 -12.34 -7.20
CA LEU A 18 -10.81 -10.88 -7.32
C LEU A 18 -12.19 -10.26 -7.03
N SER A 19 -13.27 -10.91 -7.48
CA SER A 19 -14.63 -10.40 -7.26
C SER A 19 -15.04 -10.46 -5.78
N LEU A 20 -14.62 -11.51 -5.07
CA LEU A 20 -14.85 -11.67 -3.64
C LEU A 20 -14.02 -10.67 -2.82
N ASP A 21 -12.77 -10.45 -3.22
CA ASP A 21 -11.89 -9.45 -2.59
C ASP A 21 -12.46 -8.04 -2.72
N THR A 22 -12.90 -7.64 -3.92
CA THR A 22 -13.57 -6.33 -4.12
C THR A 22 -14.87 -6.20 -3.32
N HIS A 23 -15.65 -7.28 -3.19
CA HIS A 23 -16.86 -7.26 -2.38
C HIS A 23 -16.53 -7.14 -0.89
N PHE A 24 -15.49 -7.85 -0.43
CA PHE A 24 -14.96 -7.72 0.91
C PHE A 24 -14.50 -6.29 1.21
N GLU A 25 -13.72 -5.66 0.34
CA GLU A 25 -13.27 -4.27 0.52
C GLU A 25 -14.44 -3.29 0.73
N HIS A 26 -15.60 -3.58 0.12
CA HIS A 26 -16.78 -2.72 0.22
C HIS A 26 -17.71 -3.05 1.41
N PHE A 27 -17.82 -4.32 1.80
CA PHE A 27 -18.82 -4.79 2.76
C PHE A 27 -18.24 -5.44 4.02
N GLY A 28 -16.94 -5.70 4.09
CA GLY A 28 -16.23 -6.24 5.25
C GLY A 28 -16.57 -7.70 5.59
N VAL A 29 -17.05 -8.50 4.63
CA VAL A 29 -17.46 -9.89 4.86
C VAL A 29 -16.22 -10.81 4.86
N ILE A 30 -15.61 -11.00 6.03
CA ILE A 30 -14.31 -11.70 6.16
C ILE A 30 -14.27 -13.11 5.52
N GLY A 31 -15.39 -13.86 5.55
CA GLY A 31 -15.45 -15.19 4.95
C GLY A 31 -15.26 -15.19 3.42
N GLU A 32 -15.58 -14.09 2.74
CA GLU A 32 -15.35 -13.94 1.30
C GLU A 32 -13.87 -13.71 0.99
N LEU A 33 -13.15 -13.01 1.86
CA LEU A 33 -11.70 -12.84 1.73
C LEU A 33 -10.96 -14.17 1.90
N GLU A 34 -11.36 -14.98 2.87
CA GLU A 34 -10.80 -16.32 3.07
C GLU A 34 -11.06 -17.22 1.85
N GLU A 35 -12.25 -17.13 1.25
CA GLU A 35 -12.58 -17.82 0.00
C GLU A 35 -11.76 -17.29 -1.18
N ALA A 36 -11.57 -15.97 -1.30
CA ALA A 36 -10.75 -15.34 -2.33
C ALA A 36 -9.32 -15.87 -2.29
N ILE A 37 -8.68 -15.85 -1.11
CA ILE A 37 -7.33 -16.38 -0.89
C ILE A 37 -7.24 -17.85 -1.30
N LEU A 38 -8.23 -18.66 -0.94
CA LEU A 38 -8.26 -20.08 -1.32
C LEU A 38 -8.28 -20.26 -2.85
N LEU A 39 -9.14 -19.51 -3.56
CA LEU A 39 -9.28 -19.58 -5.01
C LEU A 39 -8.02 -19.08 -5.72
N GLU A 40 -7.40 -18.02 -5.22
CA GLU A 40 -6.16 -17.46 -5.76
C GLU A 40 -4.97 -18.40 -5.58
N ARG A 41 -4.86 -19.07 -4.42
CA ARG A 41 -3.85 -20.14 -4.21
C ARG A 41 -4.03 -21.28 -5.20
N GLN A 42 -5.26 -21.75 -5.42
CA GLN A 42 -5.54 -22.79 -6.41
C GLN A 42 -5.14 -22.32 -7.82
N ALA A 43 -5.50 -21.09 -8.17
CA ALA A 43 -5.20 -20.52 -9.47
C ALA A 43 -3.69 -20.35 -9.70
N LEU A 44 -2.95 -19.94 -8.68
CA LEU A 44 -1.49 -19.86 -8.69
C LEU A 44 -0.85 -21.24 -8.84
N ALA A 45 -1.31 -22.24 -8.09
CA ALA A 45 -0.80 -23.62 -8.19
C ALA A 45 -1.01 -24.24 -9.59
N MET A 46 -2.06 -23.81 -10.31
CA MET A 46 -2.33 -24.22 -11.69
C MET A 46 -1.56 -23.41 -12.75
N THR A 47 -0.83 -22.37 -12.36
CA THR A 47 -0.14 -21.46 -13.28
C THR A 47 1.37 -21.70 -13.21
N PRO A 48 1.99 -22.29 -14.25
CA PRO A 48 3.44 -22.48 -14.31
C PRO A 48 4.22 -21.19 -14.06
N SER A 49 5.42 -21.29 -13.50
CA SER A 49 6.24 -20.11 -13.14
C SER A 49 6.72 -19.29 -14.34
N ASP A 50 6.80 -19.89 -15.52
CA ASP A 50 7.14 -19.23 -16.80
C ASP A 50 5.91 -18.64 -17.52
N HIS A 51 4.71 -18.84 -16.98
CA HIS A 51 3.50 -18.32 -17.57
C HIS A 51 3.37 -16.79 -17.37
N PRO A 52 2.95 -16.01 -18.38
CA PRO A 52 2.85 -14.54 -18.28
C PRO A 52 2.01 -14.03 -17.10
N ASP A 53 0.93 -14.75 -16.75
CA ASP A 53 0.07 -14.41 -15.60
C ASP A 53 0.66 -14.76 -14.23
N HIS A 54 1.75 -15.52 -14.14
CA HIS A 54 2.23 -16.04 -12.85
C HIS A 54 2.55 -14.89 -11.88
N ALA A 55 3.34 -13.92 -12.34
CA ALA A 55 3.72 -12.76 -11.55
C ALA A 55 2.51 -11.88 -11.15
N ARG A 56 1.49 -11.80 -12.01
CA ARG A 56 0.24 -11.11 -11.71
C ARG A 56 -0.56 -11.83 -10.62
N ARG A 57 -0.60 -13.17 -10.64
CA ARG A 57 -1.31 -13.97 -9.63
C ARG A 57 -0.62 -13.94 -8.28
N LEU A 58 0.72 -13.91 -8.26
CA LEU A 58 1.50 -13.68 -7.04
C LEU A 58 1.12 -12.32 -6.41
N ALA A 59 1.10 -11.26 -7.22
CA ALA A 59 0.72 -9.92 -6.76
C ALA A 59 -0.74 -9.84 -6.29
N GLY A 60 -1.67 -10.50 -6.98
CA GLY A 60 -3.08 -10.58 -6.55
C GLY A 60 -3.22 -11.25 -5.18
N LEU A 61 -2.67 -12.47 -5.04
CA LEU A 61 -2.69 -13.20 -3.76
C LEU A 61 -2.04 -12.42 -2.63
N SER A 62 -0.94 -11.70 -2.91
CA SER A 62 -0.32 -10.86 -1.88
C SER A 62 -1.21 -9.70 -1.40
N GLY A 63 -2.05 -9.14 -2.28
CA GLY A 63 -3.03 -8.11 -1.91
C GLY A 63 -4.06 -8.66 -0.94
N SER A 64 -4.71 -9.77 -1.30
CA SER A 64 -5.69 -10.45 -0.45
C SER A 64 -5.10 -10.87 0.92
N LEU A 65 -3.86 -11.36 0.94
CA LEU A 65 -3.17 -11.69 2.19
C LEU A 65 -2.88 -10.44 3.03
N HIS A 66 -2.50 -9.32 2.42
CA HIS A 66 -2.30 -8.07 3.15
C HIS A 66 -3.62 -7.57 3.77
N SER A 67 -4.71 -7.56 3.01
CA SER A 67 -6.06 -7.24 3.52
C SER A 67 -6.46 -8.16 4.68
N HIS A 68 -6.11 -9.45 4.59
CA HIS A 68 -6.37 -10.40 5.66
C HIS A 68 -5.53 -10.11 6.90
N PHE A 69 -4.26 -9.70 6.74
CA PHE A 69 -3.43 -9.25 7.84
C PHE A 69 -4.05 -8.04 8.55
N GLU A 70 -4.53 -7.03 7.82
CA GLU A 70 -5.14 -5.83 8.42
C GLU A 70 -6.32 -6.17 9.35
N HIS A 71 -7.03 -7.26 9.06
CA HIS A 71 -8.18 -7.71 9.86
C HIS A 71 -7.80 -8.69 10.97
N SER A 72 -6.88 -9.61 10.70
CA SER A 72 -6.52 -10.70 11.62
C SER A 72 -5.36 -10.36 12.56
N GLY A 73 -4.49 -9.42 12.16
CA GLY A 73 -3.21 -9.13 12.81
C GLY A 73 -2.18 -10.26 12.69
N SER A 74 -2.40 -11.29 11.87
CA SER A 74 -1.46 -12.42 11.74
C SER A 74 -0.23 -12.03 10.94
N ILE A 75 0.89 -11.84 11.65
CA ILE A 75 2.16 -11.45 11.04
C ILE A 75 2.65 -12.47 10.01
N GLU A 76 2.37 -13.76 10.21
CA GLU A 76 2.75 -14.83 9.29
C GLU A 76 2.07 -14.68 7.92
N VAL A 77 0.82 -14.19 7.91
CA VAL A 77 0.09 -13.88 6.67
C VAL A 77 0.73 -12.69 5.94
N LEU A 78 1.17 -11.67 6.68
CA LEU A 78 1.87 -10.52 6.09
C LEU A 78 3.24 -10.90 5.53
N GLU A 79 4.00 -11.74 6.24
CA GLU A 79 5.28 -12.25 5.77
C GLU A 79 5.13 -13.05 4.47
N GLU A 80 4.05 -13.82 4.33
CA GLU A 80 3.72 -14.49 3.08
C GLU A 80 3.42 -13.48 1.96
N ALA A 81 2.61 -12.45 2.22
CA ALA A 81 2.33 -11.39 1.24
C ALA A 81 3.62 -10.73 0.72
N ILE A 82 4.54 -10.38 1.63
CA ILE A 82 5.86 -9.81 1.30
C ILE A 82 6.67 -10.77 0.43
N LEU A 83 6.71 -12.05 0.78
CA LEU A 83 7.44 -13.06 0.01
C LEU A 83 6.89 -13.17 -1.42
N LEU A 84 5.57 -13.20 -1.59
CA LEU A 84 4.94 -13.30 -2.91
C LEU A 84 5.19 -12.04 -3.76
N LEU A 85 5.17 -10.84 -3.16
CA LEU A 85 5.53 -9.60 -3.87
C LEU A 85 6.98 -9.59 -4.33
N ARG A 86 7.92 -10.07 -3.50
CA ARG A 86 9.33 -10.23 -3.89
C ARG A 86 9.47 -11.20 -5.07
N GLN A 87 8.75 -12.33 -5.07
CA GLN A 87 8.74 -13.28 -6.18
C GLN A 87 8.13 -12.69 -7.46
N ALA A 88 7.04 -11.93 -7.32
CA ALA A 88 6.44 -11.22 -8.44
C ALA A 88 7.43 -10.23 -9.06
N LEU A 89 8.07 -9.39 -8.25
CA LEU A 89 9.08 -8.43 -8.71
C LEU A 89 10.28 -9.10 -9.39
N ALA A 90 10.77 -10.22 -8.85
CA ALA A 90 11.90 -10.97 -9.44
C ALA A 90 11.65 -11.46 -10.87
N THR A 91 10.38 -11.61 -11.27
CA THR A 91 9.97 -12.06 -12.60
C THR A 91 9.34 -10.95 -13.45
N THR A 92 9.24 -9.73 -12.92
CA THR A 92 8.67 -8.57 -13.62
C THR A 92 9.80 -7.71 -14.19
N PRO A 93 9.87 -7.52 -15.51
CA PRO A 93 10.80 -6.54 -16.09
C PRO A 93 10.59 -5.14 -15.51
N SER A 94 11.66 -4.38 -15.31
CA SER A 94 11.58 -3.04 -14.72
C SER A 94 10.88 -2.01 -15.60
N ASP A 95 10.71 -2.27 -16.89
CA ASP A 95 9.95 -1.45 -17.85
C ASP A 95 8.48 -1.89 -17.97
N HIS A 96 8.08 -2.95 -17.26
CA HIS A 96 6.70 -3.43 -17.27
C HIS A 96 5.76 -2.44 -16.53
N PRO A 97 4.55 -2.18 -17.04
CA PRO A 97 3.60 -1.24 -16.41
C PRO A 97 3.31 -1.53 -14.93
N ASP A 98 3.12 -2.80 -14.56
CA ASP A 98 2.86 -3.22 -13.18
C ASP A 98 4.07 -3.12 -12.24
N TYR A 99 5.30 -2.90 -12.74
CA TYR A 99 6.50 -2.96 -11.89
C TYR A 99 6.43 -1.92 -10.76
N ALA A 100 6.06 -0.69 -11.12
CA ALA A 100 5.92 0.41 -10.16
C ALA A 100 4.80 0.14 -9.13
N TYR A 101 3.70 -0.49 -9.56
CA TYR A 101 2.62 -0.91 -8.66
C TYR A 101 3.12 -1.94 -7.64
N ARG A 102 3.83 -2.98 -8.09
CA ARG A 102 4.34 -4.05 -7.22
C ARG A 102 5.39 -3.54 -6.22
N LEU A 103 6.22 -2.57 -6.63
CA LEU A 103 7.12 -1.87 -5.70
C LEU A 103 6.35 -1.14 -4.61
N ALA A 104 5.30 -0.40 -4.99
CA ALA A 104 4.47 0.32 -4.03
C ALA A 104 3.76 -0.63 -3.06
N SER A 105 3.16 -1.72 -3.57
CA SER A 105 2.54 -2.76 -2.73
C SER A 105 3.54 -3.37 -1.74
N LEU A 106 4.75 -3.69 -2.18
CA LEU A 106 5.79 -4.22 -1.30
C LEU A 106 6.20 -3.19 -0.24
N GLY A 107 6.34 -1.92 -0.62
CA GLY A 107 6.63 -0.84 0.33
C GLY A 107 5.56 -0.70 1.40
N VAL A 108 4.27 -0.78 1.03
CA VAL A 108 3.15 -0.73 1.99
C VAL A 108 3.15 -1.95 2.92
N SER A 109 3.33 -3.16 2.39
CA SER A 109 3.40 -4.36 3.24
C SER A 109 4.60 -4.34 4.20
N LEU A 110 5.75 -3.82 3.76
CA LEU A 110 6.92 -3.63 4.63
C LEU A 110 6.67 -2.57 5.70
N HIS A 111 5.92 -1.50 5.41
CA HIS A 111 5.53 -0.52 6.42
C HIS A 111 4.69 -1.17 7.53
N SER A 112 3.67 -1.96 7.18
CA SER A 112 2.89 -2.71 8.17
C SER A 112 3.74 -3.70 8.96
N HIS A 113 4.73 -4.33 8.32
CA HIS A 113 5.67 -5.21 9.00
C HIS A 113 6.58 -4.43 9.96
N PHE A 114 7.00 -3.22 9.59
CA PHE A 114 7.71 -2.32 10.48
C PHE A 114 6.87 -1.95 11.72
N GLU A 115 5.58 -1.64 11.55
CA GLU A 115 4.70 -1.31 12.69
C GLU A 115 4.65 -2.41 13.75
N TYR A 116 4.79 -3.67 13.33
CA TYR A 116 4.88 -4.82 14.24
C TYR A 116 6.31 -5.07 14.76
N SER A 117 7.31 -5.07 13.87
CA SER A 117 8.67 -5.48 14.19
C SER A 117 9.55 -4.39 14.81
N GLY A 118 9.25 -3.12 14.54
CA GLY A 118 10.07 -1.97 14.88
C GLY A 118 11.43 -1.90 14.15
N SER A 119 11.67 -2.72 13.13
CA SER A 119 12.95 -2.76 12.41
C SER A 119 13.08 -1.56 11.47
N ILE A 120 14.00 -0.65 11.80
CA ILE A 120 14.29 0.54 10.99
C ILE A 120 14.77 0.15 9.59
N GLU A 121 15.50 -0.95 9.46
CA GLU A 121 15.97 -1.45 8.17
C GLU A 121 14.80 -1.81 7.23
N VAL A 122 13.72 -2.38 7.79
CA VAL A 122 12.48 -2.67 7.04
C VAL A 122 11.79 -1.38 6.61
N LEU A 123 11.76 -0.36 7.48
CA LEU A 123 11.19 0.95 7.16
C LEU A 123 12.00 1.67 6.06
N GLU A 124 13.33 1.62 6.13
CA GLU A 124 14.22 2.19 5.12
C GLU A 124 14.03 1.50 3.75
N GLU A 125 13.88 0.16 3.74
CA GLU A 125 13.55 -0.58 2.51
C GLU A 125 12.20 -0.12 1.94
N ALA A 126 11.19 0.02 2.79
CA ALA A 126 9.86 0.49 2.38
C ALA A 126 9.90 1.89 1.75
N ILE A 127 10.64 2.83 2.35
CA ILE A 127 10.87 4.19 1.81
C ILE A 127 11.56 4.11 0.45
N LEU A 128 12.61 3.31 0.32
CA LEU A 128 13.35 3.17 -0.94
C LEU A 128 12.43 2.66 -2.07
N LEU A 129 11.61 1.65 -1.79
CA LEU A 129 10.69 1.08 -2.78
C LEU A 129 9.60 2.06 -3.18
N LEU A 130 9.01 2.80 -2.24
CA LEU A 130 8.01 3.83 -2.55
C LEU A 130 8.60 5.00 -3.35
N ARG A 131 9.85 5.40 -3.08
CA ARG A 131 10.54 6.39 -3.91
C ARG A 131 10.73 5.92 -5.36
N GLN A 132 11.15 4.67 -5.54
CA GLN A 132 11.30 4.07 -6.88
C GLN A 132 9.94 4.01 -7.59
N ALA A 133 8.90 3.53 -6.90
CA ALA A 133 7.55 3.46 -7.45
C ALA A 133 7.05 4.85 -7.88
N LEU A 134 7.21 5.87 -7.02
CA LEU A 134 6.79 7.24 -7.30
C LEU A 134 7.53 7.82 -8.52
N ALA A 135 8.85 7.63 -8.63
CA ALA A 135 9.63 8.10 -9.77
C ALA A 135 9.20 7.51 -11.12
N MET A 136 8.57 6.33 -11.09
CA MET A 136 8.03 5.65 -12.28
C MET A 136 6.56 5.97 -12.54
N THR A 137 5.89 6.70 -11.66
CA THR A 137 4.45 7.00 -11.76
C THR A 137 4.24 8.36 -12.42
N PRO A 138 3.51 8.44 -13.55
CA PRO A 138 3.11 9.71 -14.12
C PRO A 138 2.21 10.50 -13.14
N SER A 139 2.41 11.82 -13.07
CA SER A 139 1.72 12.68 -12.09
C SER A 139 0.22 12.85 -12.32
N ASP A 140 -0.29 12.43 -13.47
CA ASP A 140 -1.72 12.46 -13.82
C ASP A 140 -2.48 11.18 -13.42
N GLN A 141 -1.77 10.16 -12.92
CA GLN A 141 -2.40 8.91 -12.49
C GLN A 141 -2.92 9.00 -11.04
N PRO A 142 -4.08 8.40 -10.74
CA PRO A 142 -4.61 8.35 -9.37
C PRO A 142 -3.61 7.80 -8.34
N ASP A 143 -2.86 6.77 -8.73
CA ASP A 143 -1.80 6.15 -7.92
C ASP A 143 -0.72 7.14 -7.46
N TYR A 144 -0.48 8.23 -8.19
CA TYR A 144 0.56 9.20 -7.85
C TYR A 144 0.26 9.85 -6.51
N ALA A 145 -0.97 10.32 -6.32
CA ALA A 145 -1.40 10.94 -5.07
C ALA A 145 -1.35 9.94 -3.91
N TYR A 146 -1.69 8.67 -4.14
CA TYR A 146 -1.56 7.60 -3.15
C TYR A 146 -0.10 7.39 -2.73
N ARG A 147 0.81 7.22 -3.69
CA ARG A 147 2.23 6.99 -3.42
C ARG A 147 2.90 8.16 -2.71
N LEU A 148 2.51 9.41 -3.04
CA LEU A 148 2.93 10.60 -2.29
C LEU A 148 2.52 10.52 -0.81
N ALA A 149 1.25 10.22 -0.55
CA ALA A 149 0.73 10.12 0.82
C ALA A 149 1.43 9.00 1.60
N SER A 150 1.57 7.81 1.01
CA SER A 150 2.28 6.69 1.64
C SER A 150 3.73 7.05 1.96
N LEU A 151 4.48 7.62 1.01
CA LEU A 151 5.85 8.04 1.26
C LEU A 151 5.95 9.10 2.36
N GLY A 152 5.03 10.08 2.38
CA GLY A 152 4.97 11.09 3.43
C GLY A 152 4.78 10.50 4.83
N VAL A 153 3.87 9.53 4.98
CA VAL A 153 3.67 8.81 6.25
C VAL A 153 4.95 8.09 6.69
N LEU A 154 5.61 7.36 5.79
CA LEU A 154 6.83 6.63 6.13
C LEU A 154 7.98 7.57 6.52
N LEU A 155 8.14 8.69 5.83
CA LEU A 155 9.17 9.68 6.16
C LEU A 155 8.92 10.35 7.52
N HIS A 156 7.66 10.67 7.83
CA HIS A 156 7.28 11.15 9.17
C HIS A 156 7.58 10.12 10.26
N THR A 157 7.27 8.85 10.00
CA THR A 157 7.57 7.73 10.90
C THR A 157 9.07 7.56 11.08
N HIS A 158 9.86 7.63 10.00
CA HIS A 158 11.31 7.53 10.06
C HIS A 158 11.93 8.70 10.82
N TYR A 159 11.44 9.93 10.60
CA TYR A 159 11.84 11.12 11.36
C TYR A 159 11.70 10.90 12.88
N LYS A 160 10.61 10.28 13.34
CA LYS A 160 10.42 10.02 14.78
C LYS A 160 11.52 9.15 15.39
N HIS A 161 12.20 8.34 14.58
CA HIS A 161 13.29 7.47 15.01
C HIS A 161 14.67 8.11 14.74
N SER A 162 14.83 8.76 13.58
CA SER A 162 16.10 9.31 13.10
C SER A 162 16.41 10.70 13.68
N GLY A 163 15.37 11.50 13.95
CA GLY A 163 15.46 12.92 14.29
C GLY A 163 15.88 13.82 13.11
N ILE A 164 15.94 13.31 11.88
CA ILE A 164 16.41 14.05 10.71
C ILE A 164 15.29 14.96 10.20
N ILE A 165 15.35 16.25 10.58
CA ILE A 165 14.27 17.21 10.29
C ILE A 165 13.92 17.32 8.80
N GLY A 166 14.89 17.17 7.90
CA GLY A 166 14.64 17.21 6.45
C GLY A 166 13.69 16.12 5.94
N GLU A 167 13.57 15.00 6.65
CA GLU A 167 12.59 13.94 6.32
C GLU A 167 11.17 14.38 6.68
N LEU A 168 11.01 15.13 7.78
CA LEU A 168 9.72 15.70 8.17
C LEU A 168 9.31 16.84 7.23
N ASP A 169 10.26 17.68 6.81
CA ASP A 169 10.02 18.72 5.80
C ASP A 169 9.51 18.10 4.49
N GLU A 170 10.16 17.01 4.05
CA GLU A 170 9.72 16.28 2.87
C GLU A 170 8.36 15.61 3.08
N ALA A 171 8.11 15.01 4.24
CA ALA A 171 6.82 14.41 4.57
C ALA A 171 5.66 15.42 4.44
N ILE A 172 5.84 16.63 4.98
CA ILE A 172 4.86 17.72 4.90
C ILE A 172 4.63 18.13 3.44
N LEU A 173 5.71 18.32 2.67
CA LEU A 173 5.63 18.67 1.25
C LEU A 173 4.82 17.64 0.45
N LEU A 174 5.13 16.35 0.63
CA LEU A 174 4.43 15.27 -0.06
C LEU A 174 2.97 15.17 0.37
N ALA A 175 2.68 15.34 1.66
CA ALA A 175 1.32 15.32 2.19
C ALA A 175 0.47 16.48 1.63
N HIS A 176 1.03 17.68 1.50
CA HIS A 176 0.36 18.80 0.81
C HIS A 176 0.04 18.49 -0.65
N GLN A 177 1.01 17.95 -1.40
CA GLN A 177 0.80 17.58 -2.81
C GLN A 177 -0.28 16.51 -2.95
N ALA A 178 -0.21 15.47 -2.11
CA ALA A 178 -1.17 14.39 -2.06
C ALA A 178 -2.60 14.88 -1.76
N LEU A 179 -2.74 15.81 -0.82
CA LEU A 179 -4.02 16.42 -0.46
C LEU A 179 -4.57 17.30 -1.59
N ALA A 180 -3.72 18.13 -2.22
CA ALA A 180 -4.13 19.00 -3.33
C ALA A 180 -4.67 18.22 -4.55
N MET A 181 -4.21 16.98 -4.74
CA MET A 181 -4.67 16.08 -5.80
C MET A 181 -5.92 15.27 -5.41
N THR A 182 -6.32 15.29 -4.14
CA THR A 182 -7.43 14.47 -3.63
C THR A 182 -8.68 15.33 -3.45
N ARG A 183 -9.74 15.00 -4.17
CA ARG A 183 -11.04 15.67 -4.05
C ARG A 183 -11.63 15.49 -2.65
N SER A 184 -12.42 16.46 -2.19
CA SER A 184 -13.05 16.43 -0.87
C SER A 184 -14.10 15.31 -0.69
N ASP A 185 -14.59 14.70 -1.77
CA ASP A 185 -15.53 13.57 -1.71
C ASP A 185 -14.83 12.21 -1.71
N HIS A 186 -13.49 12.19 -1.79
CA HIS A 186 -12.72 10.95 -1.84
C HIS A 186 -12.58 10.33 -0.45
N PRO A 187 -12.70 8.99 -0.30
CA PRO A 187 -12.59 8.31 1.00
C PRO A 187 -11.30 8.63 1.79
N ASP A 188 -10.17 8.73 1.08
CA ASP A 188 -8.88 9.08 1.71
C ASP A 188 -8.72 10.55 2.11
N HIS A 189 -9.63 11.46 1.75
CA HIS A 189 -9.41 12.88 1.95
C HIS A 189 -9.28 13.23 3.45
N ALA A 190 -10.19 12.71 4.29
CA ALA A 190 -10.14 12.90 5.74
C ALA A 190 -8.87 12.33 6.39
N ARG A 191 -8.41 11.16 5.90
CA ARG A 191 -7.16 10.55 6.34
C ARG A 191 -5.96 11.43 6.00
N ARG A 192 -5.85 11.89 4.75
CA ARG A 192 -4.75 12.76 4.30
C ARG A 192 -4.70 14.10 5.04
N LEU A 193 -5.86 14.69 5.36
CA LEU A 193 -5.95 15.86 6.22
C LEU A 193 -5.37 15.59 7.62
N SER A 194 -5.71 14.44 8.19
CA SER A 194 -5.22 14.02 9.51
C SER A 194 -3.71 13.78 9.51
N ASP A 195 -3.20 13.11 8.48
CA ASP A 195 -1.77 12.80 8.31
C ASP A 195 -0.95 14.10 8.17
N LEU A 196 -1.38 15.03 7.30
CA LEU A 196 -0.72 16.33 7.15
C LEU A 196 -0.75 17.14 8.45
N GLY A 197 -1.92 17.18 9.12
CA GLY A 197 -2.04 17.87 10.41
C GLY A 197 -1.17 17.23 11.51
N LEU A 198 -0.92 15.93 11.46
CA LEU A 198 0.01 15.28 12.37
C LEU A 198 1.45 15.71 12.10
N SER A 199 1.89 15.71 10.85
CA SER A 199 3.25 16.14 10.47
C SER A 199 3.50 17.60 10.80
N LEU A 200 2.56 18.51 10.52
CA LEU A 200 2.67 19.93 10.87
C LEU A 200 2.73 20.16 12.38
N HIS A 201 1.94 19.41 13.17
CA HIS A 201 2.02 19.46 14.63
C HIS A 201 3.42 19.06 15.12
N THR A 202 3.94 17.93 14.62
CA THR A 202 5.28 17.44 15.01
C THR A 202 6.37 18.42 14.59
N HIS A 203 6.25 19.05 13.42
CA HIS A 203 7.20 20.06 12.98
C HIS A 203 7.14 21.32 13.85
N PHE A 204 5.94 21.76 14.23
CA PHE A 204 5.75 22.86 15.20
C PHE A 204 6.46 22.58 16.53
N GLU A 205 6.38 21.36 17.07
CA GLU A 205 7.06 21.00 18.32
C GLU A 205 8.58 21.20 18.24
N HIS A 206 9.15 21.11 17.03
CA HIS A 206 10.57 21.39 16.77
C HIS A 206 10.85 22.87 16.45
N SER A 207 10.04 23.47 15.57
CA SER A 207 10.28 24.79 14.97
C SER A 207 9.80 25.96 15.85
N GLY A 208 8.74 25.75 16.64
CA GLY A 208 8.01 26.78 17.35
C GLY A 208 7.17 27.70 16.46
N ILE A 209 6.98 27.37 15.17
CA ILE A 209 6.25 28.20 14.21
C ILE A 209 4.74 28.02 14.42
N ILE A 210 4.11 29.01 15.07
CA ILE A 210 2.69 28.96 15.45
C ILE A 210 1.74 28.72 14.26
N GLY A 211 2.07 29.24 13.08
CA GLY A 211 1.24 29.05 11.89
C GLY A 211 1.05 27.57 11.50
N GLU A 212 2.07 26.74 11.74
CA GLU A 212 2.00 25.29 11.47
C GLU A 212 1.03 24.59 12.43
N LEU A 213 1.01 25.02 13.70
CA LEU A 213 0.06 24.51 14.69
C LEU A 213 -1.38 24.94 14.36
N GLU A 214 -1.58 26.19 13.95
CA GLU A 214 -2.89 26.70 13.54
C GLU A 214 -3.43 25.92 12.33
N GLU A 215 -2.58 25.67 11.34
CA GLU A 215 -2.92 24.85 10.18
C GLU A 215 -3.20 23.39 10.58
N ALA A 216 -2.36 22.78 11.42
CA ALA A 216 -2.57 21.44 11.93
C ALA A 216 -3.93 21.27 12.62
N ILE A 217 -4.35 22.24 13.44
CA ILE A 217 -5.65 22.25 14.12
C ILE A 217 -6.78 22.36 13.09
N LEU A 218 -6.66 23.24 12.11
CA LEU A 218 -7.67 23.42 11.06
C LEU A 218 -7.88 22.12 10.26
N LEU A 219 -6.79 21.48 9.81
CA LEU A 219 -6.86 20.26 9.02
C LEU A 219 -7.47 19.10 9.82
N LYS A 220 -7.07 18.93 11.09
CA LYS A 220 -7.65 17.90 11.97
C LYS A 220 -9.13 18.15 12.25
N HIS A 221 -9.56 19.42 12.38
CA HIS A 221 -10.97 19.76 12.48
C HIS A 221 -11.74 19.43 11.22
N GLN A 222 -11.21 19.76 10.03
CA GLN A 222 -11.84 19.39 8.77
C GLN A 222 -12.02 17.88 8.66
N ALA A 223 -10.97 17.10 8.96
CA ALA A 223 -11.00 15.64 8.94
C ALA A 223 -12.09 15.04 9.84
N LEU A 224 -12.34 15.65 11.02
CA LEU A 224 -13.38 15.19 11.96
C LEU A 224 -14.81 15.48 11.50
N THR A 225 -14.99 16.40 10.55
CA THR A 225 -16.31 16.89 10.11
C THR A 225 -16.77 16.34 8.76
N MET A 226 -15.99 15.45 8.16
CA MET A 226 -16.32 14.73 6.92
C MET A 226 -17.02 13.42 7.20
#